data_AF-G9WQB9-F1
#
_entry.id   AF-G9WQB9-F1
#
_cell.length_a   1.000
_cell.length_b   1.000
_cell.length_c   1.000
_cell.angle_alpha   90.00
_cell.angle_beta   90.00
_cell.angle_gamma   90.00
#
_symmetry.space_group_name_H-M   'P 1'
#
loop_
_entity.id
_entity.type
_entity.pdbx_description
1 polymer ?
#
loop_
_entity_poly.entity_id
_entity_poly.type
_entity_poly.pdbx_seq_one_letter_code
_entity_poly.pdbx_strand_id
1 'polypeptide(L)' 'MNSKFNISLAILQIIAGILGSVVFFKSILNPGELTITMTILSFFWMVFGLLLGFKGLYKIKKR' A
#
# COMPACT_ATOMS: atom_id res chain seq x y z
N MET A 1 6.06 15.54 15.45
CA MET A 1 5.21 14.37 15.11
C MET A 1 5.32 13.33 16.21
N ASN A 2 4.19 12.97 16.81
CA ASN A 2 4.13 11.99 17.91
C ASN A 2 4.52 10.58 17.41
N SER A 3 5.36 9.83 18.13
CA SER A 3 5.82 8.52 17.67
C SER A 3 4.65 7.55 17.46
N LYS A 4 3.62 7.62 18.32
CA LYS A 4 2.38 6.85 18.19
C LYS A 4 1.65 7.14 16.86
N PHE A 5 1.60 8.41 16.45
CA PHE A 5 0.97 8.81 15.19
C PHE A 5 1.74 8.26 13.97
N ASN A 6 3.07 8.25 14.03
CA ASN A 6 3.89 7.71 12.94
C ASN A 6 3.73 6.19 12.79
N ILE A 7 3.56 5.47 13.91
CA ILE A 7 3.27 4.03 13.89
C ILE A 7 1.90 3.79 13.24
N SER A 8 0.87 4.52 13.67
CA SER A 8 -0.47 4.40 13.07
C SER A 8 -0.48 4.71 11.58
N LEU A 9 0.25 5.74 11.14
CA LEU A 9 0.39 6.09 9.73
C LEU A 9 1.08 4.98 8.93
N ALA A 10 2.15 4.40 9.48
CA ALA A 10 2.88 3.32 8.83
C ALA A 10 2.01 2.06 8.67
N ILE A 11 1.23 1.71 9.70
CA ILE A 11 0.26 0.60 9.64
C ILE A 11 -0.83 0.88 8.60
N LEU A 12 -1.36 2.11 8.56
CA LEU A 12 -2.36 2.51 7.58
C LEU A 12 -1.83 2.39 6.14
N GLN A 13 -0.57 2.76 5.90
CA GLN A 13 0.08 2.61 4.59
C GLN A 13 0.23 1.14 4.19
N ILE A 14 0.58 0.25 5.13
CA ILE A 14 0.65 -1.20 4.89
C ILE A 14 -0.74 -1.74 4.52
N ILE A 15 -1.78 -1.38 5.27
CA ILE A 15 -3.16 -1.81 4.99
C ILE A 15 -3.59 -1.33 3.60
N ALA A 16 -3.30 -0.08 3.25
CA ALA A 16 -3.60 0.47 1.94
C ALA A 16 -2.83 -0.26 0.82
N GLY A 17 -1.57 -0.66 1.07
CA GLY A 17 -0.79 -1.48 0.16
C GLY A 17 -1.38 -2.88 -0.05
N ILE A 18 -1.87 -3.53 1.01
CA ILE A 18 -2.54 -4.83 0.94
C ILE A 18 -3.85 -4.72 0.13
N LEU A 19 -4.66 -3.70 0.40
CA LEU A 19 -5.89 -3.42 -0.35
C LEU A 19 -5.59 -3.17 -1.84
N GLY A 20 -4.54 -2.40 -2.13
CA GLY A 20 -4.04 -2.20 -3.49
C GLY A 20 -3.69 -3.52 -4.18
N SER A 21 -3.06 -4.46 -3.46
CA SER A 21 -2.74 -5.79 -4.02
C SER A 21 -3.99 -6.57 -4.41
N VAL A 22 -5.04 -6.56 -3.58
CA VAL A 22 -6.30 -7.28 -3.87
C VAL A 22 -6.94 -6.74 -5.13
N VAL A 23 -6.99 -5.41 -5.28
CA VAL A 23 -7.54 -4.75 -6.48
C VAL A 23 -6.68 -5.06 -7.71
N PHE A 24 -5.35 -5.07 -7.58
CA PHE A 24 -4.43 -5.39 -8.67
C PHE A 24 -4.58 -6.85 -9.13
N PHE A 25 -4.63 -7.81 -8.22
CA PHE A 25 -4.89 -9.20 -8.58
C PHE A 25 -6.26 -9.38 -9.21
N LYS A 26 -7.29 -8.68 -8.70
CA LYS A 26 -8.63 -8.71 -9.30
C LYS A 26 -8.63 -8.14 -10.72
N SER A 27 -7.85 -7.10 -11.00
CA SER A 27 -7.78 -6.51 -12.33
C SER A 27 -7.02 -7.38 -13.34
N ILE A 28 -6.03 -8.15 -12.89
CA ILE A 28 -5.35 -9.17 -13.71
C ILE A 28 -6.28 -10.35 -14.02
N LEU A 29 -7.02 -10.82 -13.01
CA LEU A 29 -7.89 -11.99 -13.15
C LEU A 29 -9.18 -11.68 -13.94
N ASN A 30 -9.63 -10.42 -13.92
CA ASN A 30 -10.82 -9.95 -14.63
C ASN A 30 -10.49 -8.74 -15.54
N PRO A 31 -9.76 -8.94 -16.65
CA PRO A 31 -9.28 -7.86 -17.50
C PRO A 31 -10.41 -7.07 -18.21
N GLY A 32 -11.64 -7.60 -18.24
CA GLY A 32 -12.82 -6.93 -18.81
C GLY A 32 -13.63 -6.07 -17.83
N GLU A 33 -13.47 -6.25 -16.52
CA GLU A 33 -14.22 -5.49 -15.50
C GLU A 33 -13.48 -4.23 -15.03
N LEU A 34 -12.15 -4.25 -15.07
CA LEU A 34 -11.29 -3.19 -14.53
C LEU A 34 -10.45 -2.56 -15.63
N THR A 35 -10.41 -1.23 -15.66
CA THR A 35 -9.63 -0.49 -16.65
C THR A 35 -8.12 -0.71 -16.44
N ILE A 36 -7.36 -0.62 -17.55
CA ILE A 36 -5.89 -0.65 -17.51
C ILE A 36 -5.34 0.40 -16.53
N THR A 37 -5.97 1.58 -16.49
CA THR A 37 -5.64 2.65 -15.54
C THR A 37 -5.78 2.21 -14.08
N MET A 38 -6.86 1.49 -13.72
CA MET A 38 -7.05 0.94 -12.37
C MET A 38 -6.00 -0.11 -12.02
N THR A 39 -5.57 -0.92 -13.00
CA THR A 39 -4.50 -1.91 -12.83
C THR A 39 -3.17 -1.23 -12.50
N ILE A 40 -2.80 -0.20 -13.27
CA ILE A 40 -1.56 0.55 -13.05
C ILE A 40 -1.60 1.30 -11.71
N LEU A 41 -2.74 1.94 -11.39
CA LEU A 41 -2.89 2.68 -10.15
C LEU A 41 -2.83 1.76 -8.92
N SER A 42 -3.52 0.62 -8.96
CA SER A 42 -3.50 -0.36 -7.86
C SER A 42 -2.11 -0.98 -7.67
N PHE A 43 -1.35 -1.19 -8.76
CA PHE A 43 0.06 -1.59 -8.68
C PHE A 43 0.92 -0.56 -7.94
N PHE A 44 0.83 0.72 -8.32
CA PHE A 44 1.58 1.77 -7.63
C PHE A 44 1.15 1.88 -6.16
N TRP A 45 -0.14 1.81 -5.88
CA TRP A 45 -0.66 1.88 -4.52
C TRP A 45 -0.13 0.72 -3.66
N MET A 46 -0.12 -0.50 -4.21
CA MET A 46 0.47 -1.67 -3.57
C MET A 46 1.94 -1.44 -3.23
N VAL A 47 2.76 -1.08 -4.23
CA VAL A 47 4.21 -0.92 -4.06
C VAL A 47 4.52 0.21 -3.07
N PHE A 48 3.94 1.39 -3.26
CA PHE A 48 4.21 2.53 -2.39
C PHE A 48 3.64 2.34 -0.97
N GLY A 49 2.45 1.78 -0.82
CA GLY A 49 1.83 1.53 0.48
C GLY A 49 2.68 0.59 1.34
N LEU A 50 3.13 -0.53 0.77
CA LEU A 50 4.00 -1.47 1.47
C LEU A 50 5.38 -0.84 1.75
N LEU A 51 6.01 -0.25 0.73
CA LEU A 51 7.39 0.25 0.84
C LEU A 51 7.50 1.42 1.83
N LEU A 52 6.56 2.36 1.79
CA LEU A 52 6.53 3.50 2.73
C LEU A 52 6.14 3.03 4.14
N GLY A 53 5.17 2.12 4.26
CA GLY A 53 4.74 1.56 5.53
C GLY A 53 5.87 0.82 6.25
N PHE A 54 6.56 -0.10 5.57
CA PHE A 54 7.71 -0.81 6.15
C PHE A 54 8.87 0.14 6.47
N LYS A 55 9.18 1.10 5.59
CA LYS A 55 10.22 2.11 5.84
C LYS A 55 9.88 2.98 7.05
N GLY A 56 8.60 3.30 7.24
CA GLY A 56 8.07 4.02 8.40
C GLY A 56 8.33 3.25 9.69
N LEU A 57 7.92 1.98 9.74
CA LEU A 57 8.16 1.10 10.89
C LEU A 57 9.66 0.91 11.17
N TYR A 58 10.47 0.70 10.13
CA TYR A 58 11.92 0.53 10.27
C TYR A 58 12.60 1.77 10.86
N LYS A 59 12.24 2.97 10.38
CA LYS A 59 12.78 4.23 10.91
C LYS A 59 12.39 4.47 12.37
N ILE A 60 11.20 4.01 12.79
CA ILE A 60 10.75 4.12 14.18
C ILE A 60 11.51 3.13 15.06
N LYS A 61 11.69 1.88 14.61
CA LYS A 61 12.47 0.86 15.34
C LYS A 61 13.94 1.24 15.53
N LYS A 62 14.52 1.99 14.58
CA LYS A 62 15.93 2.43 14.60
C LYS A 62 16.16 3.70 15.44
N ARG A 63 15.09 4.39 15.88
CA ARG A 63 15.19 5.52 16.81
C ARG A 63 15.15 5.02 18.25
#